data_AF-A0A946CHD4-F1
#
_entry.id   AF-A0A946CHD4-F1
#
_cell.length_a   1.000
_cell.length_b   1.000
_cell.length_c   1.000
_cell.angle_alpha   90.00
_cell.angle_beta   90.00
_cell.angle_gamma   90.00
#
_symmetry.space_group_name_H-M   'P 1'
#
loop_
_entity.id
_entity.type
_entity.pdbx_description
1 polymer ?
#
loop_
_entity_poly.entity_id
_entity_poly.type
_entity_poly.pdbx_seq_one_letter_code
_entity_poly.pdbx_strand_id
1 'polypeptide(L)'
;MSQSETPIEEGPPALMFSHFGVNCDDVDKLEDFYTRVLGFCVSDHGLIRGDTDRIIFMTRRPREHHQFVLAGGRPSIFASTVGETGFKAADLEALRQVRAIVSTETEVTDIVAVDHGITWTLYFRDPEWNRCAISVDTGFYVAQPAAWPLDLSMRDDDIKQQTEERCQAGPDFKTRTAWRDEKAITFQAEGRLTDEGPETGNADPDFERPHDPNHILLNATENDVRPPRIAQAHCGFKVADMDAMIAFYDKVLGYAVTDRGFMPPIGSEPEREYTYLSRDPGEHHQVILIAGRDLDAPTSVNQLSLRIMSLDELRRMERELEAHPDVGPLRKTCHGNSFSIYFPDPEGNVVELAVESVWYVPAPHGAPLDLSLSDQELIGWAEGHCRETEGFMMRADWKARARDELIANGHLEAEGLVNDVA
;
A
#
# COMPACT_ATOMS: atom_id res chain seq x y z
N MET A 1 24.66 0.03 -42.96
CA MET A 1 25.40 -0.08 -41.68
C MET A 1 24.34 -0.09 -40.61
N SER A 2 24.10 -1.26 -40.01
CA SER A 2 23.20 -1.41 -38.88
C SER A 2 23.85 -0.67 -37.71
N GLN A 3 23.20 0.39 -37.23
CA GLN A 3 23.52 0.94 -35.92
C GLN A 3 22.95 -0.07 -34.92
N SER A 4 23.84 -0.81 -34.28
CA SER A 4 23.51 -1.51 -33.06
C SER A 4 23.24 -0.44 -32.00
N GLU A 5 21.96 -0.19 -31.72
CA GLU A 5 21.58 0.49 -30.49
C GLU A 5 22.09 -0.39 -29.34
N THR A 6 23.13 0.08 -28.65
CA THR A 6 23.49 -0.42 -27.33
C THR A 6 22.23 -0.31 -26.47
N PRO A 7 21.75 -1.37 -25.79
CA PRO A 7 20.68 -1.21 -24.82
C PRO A 7 21.16 -0.16 -23.82
N ILE A 8 20.43 0.93 -23.68
CA ILE A 8 20.58 1.74 -22.47
C ILE A 8 20.14 0.79 -21.37
N GLU A 9 21.09 0.36 -20.53
CA GLU A 9 20.78 -0.34 -19.30
C GLU A 9 20.13 0.71 -18.38
N GLU A 10 18.87 1.03 -18.65
CA GLU A 10 18.12 2.04 -17.90
C GLU A 10 17.96 1.51 -16.46
N GLY A 11 18.28 2.35 -15.48
CA GLY A 11 18.26 1.97 -14.06
C GLY A 11 16.85 1.64 -13.56
N PRO A 12 16.70 1.21 -12.29
CA PRO A 12 15.39 0.90 -11.71
C PRO A 12 14.36 2.02 -11.96
N PRO A 13 13.07 1.69 -12.19
CA PRO A 13 12.06 2.70 -12.45
C PRO A 13 11.79 3.56 -11.21
N ALA A 14 11.53 4.85 -11.43
CA ALA A 14 11.19 5.80 -10.38
C ALA A 14 9.77 5.55 -9.84
N LEU A 15 9.67 4.68 -8.84
CA LEU A 15 8.42 4.17 -8.28
C LEU A 15 8.26 4.45 -6.78
N MET A 16 7.03 4.64 -6.32
CA MET A 16 6.67 4.75 -4.90
C MET A 16 5.45 3.90 -4.55
N PHE A 17 5.43 3.32 -3.34
CA PHE A 17 4.22 2.62 -2.86
C PHE A 17 3.08 3.63 -2.67
N SER A 18 1.88 3.32 -3.18
CA SER A 18 0.70 4.18 -3.04
C SER A 18 -0.40 3.50 -2.25
N HIS A 19 -0.98 2.43 -2.78
CA HIS A 19 -2.13 1.78 -2.18
C HIS A 19 -2.19 0.28 -2.49
N PHE A 20 -3.03 -0.42 -1.75
CA PHE A 20 -3.21 -1.87 -1.88
C PHE A 20 -4.69 -2.23 -1.94
N GLY A 21 -5.03 -3.14 -2.85
CA GLY A 21 -6.39 -3.64 -3.03
C GLY A 21 -6.50 -5.12 -2.75
N VAL A 22 -7.64 -5.53 -2.20
CA VAL A 22 -7.94 -6.93 -1.85
C VAL A 22 -9.22 -7.38 -2.55
N ASN A 23 -9.21 -8.59 -3.11
CA ASN A 23 -10.43 -9.27 -3.55
C ASN A 23 -11.07 -9.98 -2.34
N CYS A 24 -12.34 -9.69 -2.10
CA CYS A 24 -13.13 -10.08 -0.95
C CYS A 24 -14.23 -11.07 -1.34
N ASP A 25 -14.64 -11.90 -0.39
CA ASP A 25 -15.80 -12.78 -0.53
C ASP A 25 -17.07 -12.03 -0.08
N ASP A 26 -17.01 -11.40 1.09
CA ASP A 26 -18.02 -10.54 1.70
C ASP A 26 -17.46 -9.12 1.87
N VAL A 27 -17.58 -8.35 0.78
CA VAL A 27 -17.10 -6.97 0.70
C VAL A 27 -17.79 -6.03 1.71
N ASP A 28 -19.07 -6.29 2.02
CA ASP A 28 -19.87 -5.47 2.94
C ASP A 28 -19.38 -5.67 4.39
N LYS A 29 -19.05 -6.91 4.75
CA LYS A 29 -18.47 -7.22 6.06
C LYS A 29 -17.11 -6.58 6.24
N LEU A 30 -16.26 -6.60 5.22
CA LEU A 30 -14.97 -5.92 5.29
C LEU A 30 -15.13 -4.40 5.28
N GLU A 31 -16.09 -3.83 4.53
CA GLU A 31 -16.43 -2.41 4.61
C GLU A 31 -16.80 -1.99 6.04
N ASP A 32 -17.71 -2.71 6.72
CA ASP A 32 -18.03 -2.45 8.13
C ASP A 32 -16.77 -2.53 9.00
N PHE A 33 -15.98 -3.60 8.86
CA PHE A 33 -14.79 -3.78 9.68
C PHE A 33 -13.77 -2.64 9.50
N TYR A 34 -13.35 -2.35 8.26
CA TYR A 34 -12.30 -1.36 8.02
C TYR A 34 -12.77 0.07 8.32
N THR A 35 -14.06 0.39 8.15
CA THR A 35 -14.59 1.72 8.49
C THR A 35 -14.89 1.87 9.99
N ARG A 36 -15.56 0.90 10.62
CA ARG A 36 -15.99 0.97 12.02
C ARG A 36 -14.86 0.65 13.01
N VAL A 37 -13.96 -0.28 12.68
CA VAL A 37 -12.92 -0.76 13.61
C VAL A 37 -11.60 -0.04 13.36
N LEU A 38 -11.19 0.09 12.09
CA LEU A 38 -9.93 0.73 11.73
C LEU A 38 -10.08 2.19 11.29
N GLY A 39 -11.31 2.70 11.20
CA GLY A 39 -11.60 4.12 11.04
C GLY A 39 -11.39 4.66 9.63
N PHE A 40 -11.38 3.82 8.60
CA PHE A 40 -11.36 4.31 7.22
C PHE A 40 -12.64 5.08 6.87
N CYS A 41 -12.51 6.09 6.02
CA CYS A 41 -13.66 6.71 5.35
C CYS A 41 -13.74 6.17 3.93
N VAL A 42 -14.96 5.95 3.44
CA VAL A 42 -15.21 5.58 2.03
C VAL A 42 -15.16 6.84 1.18
N SER A 43 -14.19 6.93 0.27
CA SER A 43 -14.14 8.00 -0.73
C SER A 43 -15.17 7.75 -1.82
N ASP A 44 -15.25 6.51 -2.30
CA ASP A 44 -16.13 6.14 -3.40
C ASP A 44 -16.51 4.66 -3.32
N HIS A 45 -17.59 4.32 -4.01
CA HIS A 45 -17.97 2.95 -4.29
C HIS A 45 -18.53 2.83 -5.70
N GLY A 46 -18.60 1.61 -6.20
CA GLY A 46 -19.35 1.33 -7.41
C GLY A 46 -19.40 -0.16 -7.69
N LEU A 47 -19.72 -0.47 -8.94
CA LEU A 47 -19.78 -1.85 -9.40
C LEU A 47 -18.73 -2.09 -10.49
N ILE A 48 -18.23 -3.33 -10.54
CA ILE A 48 -17.28 -3.82 -11.52
C ILE A 48 -17.80 -5.13 -12.15
N ARG A 49 -17.09 -5.62 -13.18
CA ARG A 49 -17.37 -6.92 -13.85
C ARG A 49 -18.81 -7.04 -14.37
N GLY A 50 -19.27 -6.00 -15.06
CA GLY A 50 -20.63 -5.96 -15.62
C GLY A 50 -21.70 -5.81 -14.54
N ASP A 51 -21.43 -4.93 -13.58
CA ASP A 51 -22.33 -4.55 -12.48
C ASP A 51 -22.68 -5.68 -11.49
N THR A 52 -21.77 -6.64 -11.31
CA THR A 52 -22.01 -7.83 -10.46
C THR A 52 -21.31 -7.76 -9.12
N ASP A 53 -20.09 -7.21 -9.09
CA ASP A 53 -19.26 -7.16 -7.88
C ASP A 53 -19.09 -5.70 -7.43
N ARG A 54 -19.15 -5.43 -6.11
CA ARG A 54 -18.87 -4.08 -5.57
C ARG A 54 -17.37 -3.81 -5.54
N ILE A 55 -17.00 -2.54 -5.70
CA ILE A 55 -15.67 -2.03 -5.37
C ILE A 55 -15.81 -0.81 -4.45
N ILE A 56 -14.94 -0.72 -3.44
CA ILE A 56 -14.99 0.29 -2.40
C ILE A 56 -13.59 0.87 -2.22
N PHE A 57 -13.50 2.19 -2.33
CA PHE A 57 -12.26 2.95 -2.21
C PHE A 57 -12.26 3.68 -0.87
N MET A 58 -11.19 3.54 -0.10
CA MET A 58 -11.16 4.03 1.26
C MET A 58 -9.85 4.76 1.57
N THR A 59 -9.94 5.83 2.36
CA THR A 59 -8.78 6.60 2.78
C THR A 59 -8.93 7.13 4.21
N ARG A 60 -7.78 7.30 4.86
CA ARG A 60 -7.60 8.14 6.06
C ARG A 60 -6.51 9.18 5.84
N ARG A 61 -5.85 9.18 4.68
CA ARG A 61 -4.78 10.08 4.28
C ARG A 61 -5.26 10.97 3.14
N PRO A 62 -5.44 12.28 3.36
CA PRO A 62 -5.98 13.18 2.35
C PRO A 62 -5.07 13.38 1.14
N ARG A 63 -3.82 12.90 1.19
CA ARG A 63 -2.91 12.86 0.04
C ARG A 63 -3.31 11.80 -0.98
N GLU A 64 -3.89 10.69 -0.52
CA GLU A 64 -4.30 9.56 -1.35
C GLU A 64 -5.80 9.59 -1.54
N HIS A 65 -6.23 9.54 -2.80
CA HIS A 65 -7.64 9.32 -3.14
C HIS A 65 -8.20 8.09 -2.39
N HIS A 66 -7.44 7.00 -2.42
CA HIS A 66 -7.61 5.83 -1.58
C HIS A 66 -6.26 5.22 -1.25
N GLN A 67 -6.19 4.67 -0.04
CA GLN A 67 -5.08 3.89 0.49
C GLN A 67 -5.38 2.40 0.43
N PHE A 68 -6.66 2.05 0.54
CA PHE A 68 -7.11 0.68 0.61
C PHE A 68 -8.37 0.46 -0.21
N VAL A 69 -8.38 -0.61 -1.00
CA VAL A 69 -9.48 -0.95 -1.91
C VAL A 69 -10.01 -2.34 -1.58
N LEU A 70 -11.33 -2.46 -1.48
CA LEU A 70 -12.02 -3.75 -1.34
C LEU A 70 -12.81 -4.00 -2.62
N ALA A 71 -12.57 -5.14 -3.27
CA ALA A 71 -13.28 -5.54 -4.49
C ALA A 71 -13.94 -6.90 -4.28
N GLY A 72 -15.24 -7.03 -4.54
CA GLY A 72 -15.94 -8.30 -4.47
C GLY A 72 -15.49 -9.30 -5.53
N GLY A 73 -15.92 -10.56 -5.37
CA GLY A 73 -15.77 -11.60 -6.38
C GLY A 73 -14.67 -12.63 -6.10
N ARG A 74 -14.09 -12.67 -4.88
CA ARG A 74 -13.26 -13.80 -4.43
C ARG A 74 -14.16 -14.95 -3.99
N PRO A 75 -13.98 -16.19 -4.50
CA PRO A 75 -14.78 -17.32 -4.03
C PRO A 75 -14.41 -17.74 -2.60
N SER A 76 -15.42 -17.85 -1.71
CA SER A 76 -15.28 -18.32 -0.31
C SER A 76 -14.56 -19.65 -0.12
N ILE A 77 -14.57 -20.52 -1.14
CA ILE A 77 -13.94 -21.85 -1.08
C ILE A 77 -12.40 -21.78 -1.01
N PHE A 78 -11.81 -20.66 -1.41
CA PHE A 78 -10.37 -20.45 -1.38
C PHE A 78 -9.99 -19.57 -0.20
N ALA A 79 -8.92 -19.95 0.50
CA ALA A 79 -8.32 -19.07 1.50
C ALA A 79 -7.71 -17.83 0.81
N SER A 80 -7.62 -16.73 1.54
CA SER A 80 -7.02 -15.51 1.00
C SER A 80 -5.53 -15.70 0.71
N THR A 81 -5.07 -15.20 -0.43
CA THR A 81 -3.63 -15.09 -0.75
C THR A 81 -3.00 -13.82 -0.17
N VAL A 82 -3.78 -12.89 0.39
CA VAL A 82 -3.24 -11.78 1.17
C VAL A 82 -2.57 -12.35 2.41
N GLY A 83 -1.30 -12.02 2.57
CA GLY A 83 -0.48 -12.44 3.69
C GLY A 83 -0.72 -11.54 4.88
N GLU A 84 -0.62 -10.22 4.67
CA GLU A 84 -1.03 -9.23 5.66
C GLU A 84 -1.29 -7.83 5.08
N THR A 85 -2.11 -7.04 5.78
CA THR A 85 -2.22 -5.58 5.63
C THR A 85 -1.56 -4.88 6.81
N GLY A 86 -0.63 -3.98 6.51
CA GLY A 86 0.28 -3.40 7.49
C GLY A 86 -0.02 -1.95 7.83
N PHE A 87 0.01 -1.64 9.11
CA PHE A 87 -0.17 -0.31 9.65
C PHE A 87 0.89 0.02 10.70
N LYS A 88 1.22 1.30 10.83
CA LYS A 88 2.04 1.81 11.93
C LYS A 88 1.18 2.51 12.96
N ALA A 89 1.50 2.31 14.23
CA ALA A 89 0.96 3.02 15.37
C ALA A 89 2.02 3.95 15.96
N ALA A 90 1.58 5.07 16.56
CA ALA A 90 2.50 6.09 17.04
C ALA A 90 3.35 5.64 18.24
N ASP A 91 2.78 4.80 19.11
CA ASP A 91 3.33 4.44 20.40
C ASP A 91 2.66 3.16 20.95
N LEU A 92 3.20 2.62 22.04
CA LEU A 92 2.65 1.44 22.72
C LEU A 92 1.24 1.68 23.29
N GLU A 93 0.85 2.93 23.56
CA GLU A 93 -0.51 3.27 23.98
C GLU A 93 -1.50 3.09 22.83
N ALA A 94 -1.20 3.62 21.65
CA ALA A 94 -1.98 3.40 20.43
C ALA A 94 -2.06 1.91 20.08
N LEU A 95 -0.98 1.15 20.25
CA LEU A 95 -0.98 -0.30 20.04
C LEU A 95 -1.93 -1.03 21.02
N ARG A 96 -1.92 -0.65 22.30
CA ARG A 96 -2.87 -1.18 23.30
C ARG A 96 -4.31 -0.74 23.02
N GLN A 97 -4.52 0.47 22.53
CA GLN A 97 -5.84 0.95 22.12
C GLN A 97 -6.39 0.07 20.99
N VAL A 98 -5.60 -0.23 19.96
CA VAL A 98 -6.05 -1.14 18.88
C VAL A 98 -6.36 -2.51 19.46
N ARG A 99 -5.50 -3.07 20.32
CA ARG A 99 -5.78 -4.36 20.97
C ARG A 99 -7.12 -4.34 21.71
N ALA A 100 -7.42 -3.28 22.45
CA ALA A 100 -8.69 -3.16 23.17
C ALA A 100 -9.89 -3.12 22.23
N ILE A 101 -9.81 -2.34 21.14
CA ILE A 101 -10.87 -2.24 20.11
C ILE A 101 -11.09 -3.60 19.45
N VAL A 102 -10.05 -4.22 18.89
CA VAL A 102 -10.22 -5.47 18.13
C VAL A 102 -10.59 -6.66 19.02
N SER A 103 -10.33 -6.59 20.34
CA SER A 103 -10.78 -7.60 21.30
C SER A 103 -12.28 -7.56 21.60
N THR A 104 -13.00 -6.50 21.21
CA THR A 104 -14.46 -6.44 21.32
C THR A 104 -15.18 -7.01 20.09
N GLU A 105 -14.44 -7.24 18.99
CA GLU A 105 -14.98 -7.74 17.74
C GLU A 105 -15.10 -9.27 17.76
N THR A 106 -16.30 -9.80 17.51
CA THR A 106 -16.53 -11.25 17.59
C THR A 106 -15.95 -12.04 16.42
N GLU A 107 -15.73 -11.39 15.27
CA GLU A 107 -15.17 -12.00 14.07
C GLU A 107 -13.66 -11.72 13.92
N VAL A 108 -13.06 -10.94 14.81
CA VAL A 108 -11.60 -10.85 14.89
C VAL A 108 -11.05 -12.06 15.62
N THR A 109 -10.01 -12.66 15.04
CA THR A 109 -9.33 -13.82 15.63
C THR A 109 -7.82 -13.62 15.70
N ASP A 110 -7.13 -14.55 16.36
CA ASP A 110 -5.67 -14.65 16.35
C ASP A 110 -4.92 -13.39 16.81
N ILE A 111 -5.44 -12.73 17.85
CA ILE A 111 -4.85 -11.52 18.42
C ILE A 111 -3.55 -11.88 19.18
N VAL A 112 -2.40 -11.57 18.60
CA VAL A 112 -1.07 -11.93 19.14
C VAL A 112 -0.12 -10.74 19.05
N ALA A 113 0.61 -10.46 20.13
CA ALA A 113 1.63 -9.41 20.16
C ALA A 113 3.03 -10.04 20.09
N VAL A 114 3.89 -9.47 19.24
CA VAL A 114 5.25 -9.96 18.98
C VAL A 114 6.22 -8.78 18.99
N ASP A 115 7.38 -8.98 19.61
CA ASP A 115 8.53 -8.09 19.55
C ASP A 115 9.47 -8.59 18.46
N HIS A 116 9.56 -7.86 17.34
CA HIS A 116 10.44 -8.15 16.23
C HIS A 116 11.82 -7.49 16.39
N GLY A 117 12.08 -6.83 17.51
CA GLY A 117 13.27 -6.01 17.73
C GLY A 117 13.25 -4.68 16.95
N ILE A 118 12.89 -4.72 15.67
CA ILE A 118 12.70 -3.53 14.81
C ILE A 118 11.34 -2.86 15.02
N THR A 119 10.33 -3.64 15.43
CA THR A 119 8.98 -3.18 15.75
C THR A 119 8.39 -3.97 16.92
N TRP A 120 7.48 -3.34 17.66
CA TRP A 120 6.49 -4.05 18.47
C TRP A 120 5.20 -4.16 17.67
N THR A 121 4.78 -5.38 17.35
CA THR A 121 3.68 -5.62 16.41
C THR A 121 2.54 -6.39 17.06
N LEU A 122 1.32 -5.87 16.92
CA LEU A 122 0.08 -6.57 17.20
C LEU A 122 -0.46 -7.15 15.90
N TYR A 123 -0.58 -8.46 15.85
CA TYR A 123 -1.26 -9.18 14.80
C TYR A 123 -2.68 -9.54 15.22
N PHE A 124 -3.58 -9.57 14.25
CA PHE A 124 -4.91 -10.16 14.36
C PHE A 124 -5.42 -10.53 12.96
N ARG A 125 -6.55 -11.21 12.89
CA ARG A 125 -7.24 -11.56 11.63
C ARG A 125 -8.50 -10.74 11.49
N ASP A 126 -8.72 -10.18 10.30
CA ASP A 126 -10.00 -9.58 9.95
C ASP A 126 -11.09 -10.67 9.75
N PRO A 127 -12.36 -10.28 9.51
CA PRO A 127 -13.45 -11.24 9.35
C PRO A 127 -13.31 -12.23 8.18
N GLU A 128 -12.39 -11.98 7.24
CA GLU A 128 -12.06 -12.89 6.13
C GLU A 128 -10.71 -13.61 6.31
N TRP A 129 -10.17 -13.62 7.53
CA TRP A 129 -8.89 -14.24 7.86
C TRP A 129 -7.67 -13.61 7.17
N ASN A 130 -7.79 -12.40 6.61
CA ASN A 130 -6.60 -11.64 6.24
C ASN A 130 -5.91 -11.19 7.52
N ARG A 131 -4.57 -11.31 7.57
CA ARG A 131 -3.82 -10.84 8.74
C ARG A 131 -3.71 -9.31 8.67
N CYS A 132 -3.97 -8.65 9.79
CA CYS A 132 -3.62 -7.25 9.98
C CYS A 132 -2.42 -7.17 10.92
N ALA A 133 -1.48 -6.27 10.63
CA ALA A 133 -0.30 -6.02 11.45
C ALA A 133 -0.27 -4.54 11.85
N ILE A 134 -0.31 -4.26 13.15
CA ILE A 134 -0.15 -2.90 13.69
C ILE A 134 1.18 -2.82 14.40
N SER A 135 2.09 -1.98 13.91
CA SER A 135 3.48 -1.96 14.36
C SER A 135 3.87 -0.61 14.95
N VAL A 136 4.61 -0.63 16.05
CA VAL A 136 5.30 0.55 16.60
C VAL A 136 6.78 0.37 16.32
N ASP A 137 7.39 1.30 15.58
CA ASP A 137 8.81 1.27 15.28
C ASP A 137 9.64 1.43 16.57
N THR A 138 10.72 0.63 16.69
CA THR A 138 11.71 0.81 17.75
C THR A 138 12.90 1.65 17.24
N GLY A 139 13.80 2.02 18.15
CA GLY A 139 15.07 2.67 17.79
C GLY A 139 16.15 1.71 17.26
N PHE A 140 15.81 0.45 17.02
CA PHE A 140 16.76 -0.64 16.83
C PHE A 140 16.54 -1.37 15.51
N TYR A 141 17.58 -2.05 15.06
CA TYR A 141 17.53 -3.01 13.97
C TYR A 141 18.28 -4.28 14.41
N VAL A 142 17.69 -5.43 14.06
CA VAL A 142 18.30 -6.76 14.05
C VAL A 142 17.80 -7.47 12.79
N ALA A 143 18.58 -8.43 12.27
CA ALA A 143 18.20 -9.19 11.08
C ALA A 143 16.82 -9.85 11.26
N GLN A 144 15.97 -9.73 10.23
CA GLN A 144 14.63 -10.29 10.22
C GLN A 144 14.57 -11.62 9.47
N PRO A 145 13.67 -12.54 9.85
CA PRO A 145 12.68 -12.44 10.93
C PRO A 145 13.27 -12.63 12.34
N ALA A 146 13.01 -11.68 13.24
CA ALA A 146 13.14 -11.90 14.68
C ALA A 146 11.73 -11.94 15.29
N ALA A 147 11.49 -12.79 16.29
CA ALA A 147 10.19 -12.87 16.94
C ALA A 147 10.35 -13.30 18.40
N TRP A 148 10.06 -12.38 19.31
CA TRP A 148 10.06 -12.61 20.74
C TRP A 148 8.68 -12.34 21.34
N PRO A 149 8.34 -12.98 22.48
CA PRO A 149 7.11 -12.67 23.18
C PRO A 149 7.05 -11.20 23.60
N LEU A 150 5.89 -10.58 23.37
CA LEU A 150 5.57 -9.22 23.79
C LEU A 150 4.34 -9.23 24.70
N ASP A 151 4.54 -8.90 25.97
CA ASP A 151 3.45 -8.71 26.92
C ASP A 151 3.08 -7.22 27.01
N LEU A 152 2.02 -6.83 26.30
CA LEU A 152 1.50 -5.46 26.31
C LEU A 152 0.89 -5.04 27.66
N SER A 153 0.78 -5.91 28.66
CA SER A 153 0.36 -5.49 30.02
C SER A 153 1.49 -4.86 30.84
N MET A 154 2.74 -5.04 30.40
CA MET A 154 3.92 -4.47 31.03
C MET A 154 3.98 -2.94 30.87
N ARG A 155 4.79 -2.28 31.71
CA ARG A 155 5.08 -0.84 31.55
C ARG A 155 5.94 -0.62 30.30
N ASP A 156 5.78 0.54 29.67
CA ASP A 156 6.53 0.89 28.47
C ASP A 156 8.05 0.80 28.66
N ASP A 157 8.56 1.29 29.79
CA ASP A 157 9.99 1.24 30.10
C ASP A 157 10.51 -0.20 30.19
N ASP A 158 9.70 -1.12 30.73
CA ASP A 158 10.08 -2.53 30.87
C ASP A 158 10.09 -3.23 29.49
N ILE A 159 9.11 -2.92 28.62
CA ILE A 159 9.07 -3.42 27.22
C ILE A 159 10.29 -2.91 26.44
N LYS A 160 10.56 -1.60 26.52
CA LYS A 160 11.70 -0.94 25.87
C LYS A 160 13.03 -1.55 26.30
N GLN A 161 13.22 -1.71 27.61
CA GLN A 161 14.43 -2.30 28.17
C GLN A 161 14.64 -3.74 27.70
N GLN A 162 13.61 -4.60 27.77
CA GLN A 162 13.73 -5.99 27.31
C GLN A 162 14.08 -6.09 25.82
N THR A 163 13.47 -5.23 25.01
CA THR A 163 13.73 -5.18 23.56
C THR A 163 15.18 -4.76 23.30
N GLU A 164 15.63 -3.70 23.98
CA GLU A 164 17.01 -3.22 23.85
C GLU A 164 18.03 -4.30 24.26
N GLU A 165 17.83 -4.96 25.39
CA GLU A 165 18.72 -6.04 25.87
C GLU A 165 18.80 -7.21 24.87
N ARG A 166 17.66 -7.63 24.29
CA ARG A 166 17.61 -8.69 23.26
C ARG A 166 18.30 -8.26 21.97
N CYS A 167 18.01 -7.05 21.51
CA CYS A 167 18.60 -6.49 20.30
C CYS A 167 20.12 -6.39 20.44
N GLN A 168 20.63 -5.81 21.53
CA GLN A 168 22.06 -5.65 21.77
C GLN A 168 22.83 -6.97 21.95
N ALA A 169 22.14 -8.05 22.34
CA ALA A 169 22.74 -9.39 22.41
C ALA A 169 22.89 -10.05 21.03
N GLY A 170 22.19 -9.56 20.00
CA GLY A 170 22.23 -10.07 18.64
C GLY A 170 23.49 -9.61 17.86
N PRO A 171 24.07 -10.48 17.01
CA PRO A 171 25.28 -10.14 16.26
C PRO A 171 25.06 -9.04 15.20
N ASP A 172 23.83 -8.88 14.72
CA ASP A 172 23.47 -7.95 13.63
C ASP A 172 22.87 -6.62 14.13
N PHE A 173 23.00 -6.34 15.43
CA PHE A 173 22.44 -5.14 16.04
C PHE A 173 22.95 -3.86 15.37
N LYS A 174 22.01 -2.98 15.02
CA LYS A 174 22.26 -1.58 14.63
C LYS A 174 21.24 -0.68 15.31
N THR A 175 21.56 0.60 15.46
CA THR A 175 20.48 1.58 15.64
C THR A 175 19.69 1.68 14.35
N ARG A 176 18.38 1.99 14.43
CA ARG A 176 17.56 2.17 13.23
C ARG A 176 18.12 3.25 12.30
N THR A 177 18.66 4.33 12.87
CA THR A 177 19.34 5.38 12.11
C THR A 177 20.53 4.85 11.32
N ALA A 178 21.41 4.06 11.96
CA ALA A 178 22.57 3.50 11.26
C ALA A 178 22.16 2.54 10.14
N TRP A 179 21.14 1.71 10.36
CA TRP A 179 20.59 0.83 9.33
C TRP A 179 20.00 1.63 8.16
N ARG A 180 19.19 2.67 8.44
CA ARG A 180 18.60 3.55 7.43
C ARG A 180 19.68 4.23 6.59
N ASP A 181 20.70 4.79 7.24
CA ASP A 181 21.77 5.52 6.55
C ASP A 181 22.58 4.56 5.64
N GLU A 182 22.80 3.31 6.06
CA GLU A 182 23.40 2.26 5.23
C GLU A 182 22.53 1.89 4.03
N LYS A 183 21.22 1.72 4.23
CA LYS A 183 20.28 1.44 3.12
C LYS A 183 20.16 2.62 2.18
N ALA A 184 20.19 3.86 2.66
CA ALA A 184 20.19 5.05 1.82
C ALA A 184 21.40 5.07 0.87
N ILE A 185 22.60 4.76 1.38
CA ILE A 185 23.81 4.64 0.55
C ILE A 185 23.66 3.52 -0.49
N THR A 186 23.16 2.36 -0.07
CA THR A 186 22.98 1.20 -0.95
C THR A 186 21.97 1.48 -2.06
N PHE A 187 20.79 1.97 -1.70
CA PHE A 187 19.71 2.26 -2.64
C PHE A 187 20.08 3.41 -3.59
N GLN A 188 20.83 4.41 -3.11
CA GLN A 188 21.36 5.48 -3.95
C GLN A 188 22.36 4.94 -4.98
N ALA A 189 23.28 4.06 -4.56
CA ALA A 189 24.28 3.46 -5.45
C ALA A 189 23.65 2.55 -6.51
N GLU A 190 22.54 1.90 -6.18
CA GLU A 190 21.78 1.02 -7.07
C GLU A 190 20.72 1.77 -7.89
N GLY A 191 20.56 3.09 -7.70
CA GLY A 191 19.60 3.90 -8.44
C GLY A 191 18.13 3.60 -8.11
N ARG A 192 17.82 3.13 -6.90
CA ARG A 192 16.47 2.72 -6.48
C ARG A 192 15.66 3.82 -5.79
N LEU A 193 16.31 4.92 -5.42
CA LEU A 193 15.66 6.02 -4.73
C LEU A 193 14.79 6.82 -5.70
N THR A 194 13.57 7.10 -5.28
CA THR A 194 12.61 7.94 -6.02
C THR A 194 12.42 9.25 -5.29
N ASP A 195 12.56 10.36 -6.01
CA ASP A 195 12.09 11.67 -5.56
C ASP A 195 10.64 11.84 -6.01
N GLU A 196 9.73 12.06 -5.06
CA GLU A 196 8.31 12.27 -5.33
C GLU A 196 8.05 13.57 -6.10
N GLY A 197 9.02 14.49 -6.08
CA GLY A 197 8.86 15.83 -6.59
C GLY A 197 7.86 16.65 -5.76
N PRO A 198 7.46 17.84 -6.24
CA PRO A 198 6.47 18.64 -5.55
C PRO A 198 5.12 17.93 -5.57
N GLU A 199 4.30 18.20 -4.54
CA GLU A 199 2.93 17.72 -4.52
C GLU A 199 2.18 18.10 -5.81
N THR A 200 1.65 17.08 -6.49
CA THR A 200 0.87 17.24 -7.72
C THR A 200 -0.50 17.87 -7.45
N GLY A 201 -0.93 18.72 -8.38
CA GLY A 201 -2.16 19.51 -8.30
C GLY A 201 -1.87 20.95 -8.68
N ASN A 202 -2.46 21.44 -9.77
CA ASN A 202 -2.29 22.85 -10.13
C ASN A 202 -2.98 23.72 -9.05
N ALA A 203 -2.18 24.36 -8.20
CA ALA A 203 -2.67 25.22 -7.12
C ALA A 203 -3.37 26.48 -7.64
N ASP A 204 -3.14 26.86 -8.90
CA ASP A 204 -3.70 28.06 -9.53
C ASP A 204 -4.16 27.75 -10.98
N PRO A 205 -5.33 27.11 -11.16
CA PRO A 205 -5.87 26.84 -12.48
C PRO A 205 -6.34 28.13 -13.16
N ASP A 206 -6.03 28.30 -14.44
CA ASP A 206 -6.50 29.42 -15.29
C ASP A 206 -8.02 29.35 -15.62
N PHE A 207 -8.81 28.65 -14.82
CA PHE A 207 -10.24 28.43 -15.03
C PHE A 207 -11.02 28.37 -13.71
N GLU A 208 -12.33 28.60 -13.82
CA GLU A 208 -13.24 28.60 -12.67
C GLU A 208 -13.33 27.21 -12.04
N ARG A 209 -13.12 27.13 -10.72
CA ARG A 209 -13.17 25.87 -9.96
C ARG A 209 -14.63 25.45 -9.80
N PRO A 210 -15.08 24.32 -10.37
CA PRO A 210 -16.37 23.76 -10.02
C PRO A 210 -16.33 23.38 -8.54
N HIS A 211 -17.17 24.01 -7.72
CA HIS A 211 -17.22 23.78 -6.28
C HIS A 211 -18.67 23.66 -5.83
N ASP A 212 -19.08 22.44 -5.49
CA ASP A 212 -20.28 22.21 -4.70
C ASP A 212 -19.88 21.98 -3.23
N PRO A 213 -20.14 22.94 -2.32
CA PRO A 213 -19.83 22.81 -0.90
C PRO A 213 -20.64 21.71 -0.19
N ASN A 214 -21.72 21.21 -0.79
CA ASN A 214 -22.59 20.22 -0.17
C ASN A 214 -22.26 18.77 -0.59
N HIS A 215 -21.35 18.57 -1.54
CA HIS A 215 -20.92 17.25 -1.95
C HIS A 215 -20.00 16.65 -0.87
N ILE A 216 -20.43 15.60 -0.19
CA ILE A 216 -19.61 14.85 0.78
C ILE A 216 -18.58 14.04 0.00
N LEU A 217 -17.28 14.25 0.25
CA LEU A 217 -16.21 13.50 -0.41
C LEU A 217 -15.89 12.19 0.32
N LEU A 218 -16.01 12.20 1.65
CA LEU A 218 -15.63 11.08 2.50
C LEU A 218 -16.79 10.68 3.40
N ASN A 219 -17.31 9.48 3.16
CA ASN A 219 -18.35 8.89 3.96
C ASN A 219 -17.72 8.21 5.18
N ALA A 220 -17.82 8.88 6.34
CA ALA A 220 -17.35 8.36 7.63
C ALA A 220 -18.45 7.55 8.33
N THR A 221 -18.06 6.45 8.98
CA THR A 221 -18.95 5.67 9.86
C THR A 221 -18.86 6.24 11.27
N GLU A 222 -20.00 6.46 11.95
CA GLU A 222 -19.98 6.86 13.36
C GLU A 222 -19.45 5.70 14.22
N ASN A 223 -18.35 5.93 14.95
CA ASN A 223 -17.73 4.91 15.79
C ASN A 223 -18.05 5.16 17.28
N ASP A 224 -18.43 4.11 17.99
CA ASP A 224 -18.57 4.14 19.47
C ASP A 224 -17.24 4.44 20.18
N VAL A 225 -16.12 4.10 19.53
CA VAL A 225 -14.76 4.35 20.01
C VAL A 225 -14.01 5.14 18.95
N ARG A 226 -13.26 6.15 19.37
CA ARG A 226 -12.43 6.95 18.45
C ARG A 226 -11.56 6.05 17.57
N PRO A 227 -11.50 6.30 16.24
CA PRO A 227 -10.57 5.63 15.34
C PRO A 227 -9.15 5.52 15.90
N PRO A 228 -8.46 4.38 15.71
CA PRO A 228 -7.12 4.20 16.21
C PRO A 228 -6.12 5.14 15.52
N ARG A 229 -5.10 5.58 16.26
CA ARG A 229 -3.98 6.42 15.77
C ARG A 229 -2.97 5.56 15.00
N ILE A 230 -3.38 5.13 13.81
CA ILE A 230 -2.58 4.30 12.91
C ILE A 230 -2.51 4.91 11.52
N ALA A 231 -1.52 4.52 10.72
CA ALA A 231 -1.36 4.86 9.31
C ALA A 231 -1.03 3.60 8.50
N GLN A 232 -1.60 3.46 7.30
CA GLN A 232 -1.29 2.31 6.42
C GLN A 232 0.15 2.43 5.90
N ALA A 233 0.91 1.33 5.97
CA ALA A 233 2.35 1.34 5.80
C ALA A 233 2.89 0.32 4.80
N HIS A 234 2.35 -0.91 4.79
CA HIS A 234 2.87 -1.99 3.95
C HIS A 234 1.80 -3.00 3.60
N CYS A 235 2.13 -3.88 2.65
CA CYS A 235 1.32 -5.06 2.33
C CYS A 235 2.19 -6.31 2.25
N GLY A 236 1.60 -7.46 2.52
CA GLY A 236 2.20 -8.76 2.30
C GLY A 236 1.26 -9.70 1.59
N PHE A 237 1.79 -10.56 0.73
CA PHE A 237 1.01 -11.58 0.03
C PHE A 237 1.79 -12.87 -0.11
N LYS A 238 1.04 -13.96 -0.25
CA LYS A 238 1.59 -15.30 -0.34
C LYS A 238 2.14 -15.55 -1.73
N VAL A 239 3.31 -16.18 -1.77
CA VAL A 239 4.01 -16.63 -2.98
C VAL A 239 4.28 -18.14 -2.97
N ALA A 240 4.35 -18.74 -4.15
CA ALA A 240 4.67 -20.15 -4.36
C ALA A 240 6.17 -20.34 -4.64
N ASP A 241 6.74 -19.49 -5.50
CA ASP A 241 8.15 -19.45 -5.86
C ASP A 241 8.78 -18.14 -5.35
N MET A 242 9.38 -18.22 -4.16
CA MET A 242 10.00 -17.06 -3.51
C MET A 242 11.09 -16.43 -4.38
N ASP A 243 11.93 -17.22 -5.05
CA ASP A 243 13.07 -16.70 -5.80
C ASP A 243 12.63 -16.02 -7.10
N ALA A 244 11.65 -16.59 -7.82
CA ALA A 244 11.07 -15.96 -8.99
C ALA A 244 10.39 -14.62 -8.66
N MET A 245 9.67 -14.58 -7.53
CA MET A 245 8.99 -13.37 -7.08
C MET A 245 10.00 -12.30 -6.63
N ILE A 246 11.05 -12.66 -5.88
CA ILE A 246 12.14 -11.74 -5.55
C ILE A 246 12.78 -11.19 -6.84
N ALA A 247 13.10 -12.05 -7.81
CA ALA A 247 13.72 -11.63 -9.05
C ALA A 247 12.85 -10.61 -9.81
N PHE A 248 11.54 -10.83 -9.86
CA PHE A 248 10.61 -9.90 -10.48
C PHE A 248 10.55 -8.55 -9.75
N TYR A 249 10.28 -8.55 -8.44
CA TYR A 249 10.17 -7.30 -7.68
C TYR A 249 11.49 -6.52 -7.63
N ASP A 250 12.63 -7.22 -7.62
CA ASP A 250 13.95 -6.59 -7.68
C ASP A 250 14.28 -6.04 -9.08
N LYS A 251 14.24 -6.89 -10.10
CA LYS A 251 14.76 -6.53 -11.43
C LYS A 251 13.79 -5.71 -12.26
N VAL A 252 12.48 -5.91 -12.10
CA VAL A 252 11.46 -5.21 -12.88
C VAL A 252 10.95 -3.98 -12.15
N LEU A 253 10.73 -4.07 -10.83
CA LEU A 253 10.13 -2.99 -10.04
C LEU A 253 11.13 -2.25 -9.14
N GLY A 254 12.40 -2.65 -9.13
CA GLY A 254 13.44 -1.94 -8.42
C GLY A 254 13.44 -2.08 -6.90
N TYR A 255 12.68 -3.03 -6.32
CA TYR A 255 12.71 -3.29 -4.87
C TYR A 255 14.03 -3.95 -4.43
N ALA A 256 14.58 -3.54 -3.29
CA ALA A 256 15.70 -4.23 -2.68
C ALA A 256 15.21 -5.16 -1.58
N VAL A 257 15.78 -6.36 -1.50
CA VAL A 257 15.63 -7.24 -0.33
C VAL A 257 16.33 -6.59 0.85
N THR A 258 15.56 -6.30 1.90
CA THR A 258 16.09 -5.75 3.15
C THR A 258 16.50 -6.84 4.11
N ASP A 259 15.70 -7.91 4.20
CA ASP A 259 15.93 -9.12 4.98
C ASP A 259 15.16 -10.31 4.40
N ARG A 260 15.58 -11.54 4.73
CA ARG A 260 14.94 -12.80 4.33
C ARG A 260 15.24 -13.90 5.33
N GLY A 261 14.24 -14.71 5.67
CA GLY A 261 14.43 -15.85 6.56
C GLY A 261 13.12 -16.52 6.96
N PHE A 262 13.17 -17.40 7.97
CA PHE A 262 12.00 -18.13 8.44
C PHE A 262 11.40 -17.45 9.67
N MET A 263 10.16 -17.00 9.55
CA MET A 263 9.38 -16.50 10.67
C MET A 263 8.82 -17.71 11.43
N PRO A 264 9.07 -17.84 12.75
CA PRO A 264 8.48 -18.92 13.53
C PRO A 264 6.94 -18.79 13.58
N PRO A 265 6.22 -19.81 14.05
CA PRO A 265 4.76 -19.73 14.15
C PRO A 265 4.32 -18.53 15.01
N ILE A 266 3.40 -17.72 14.48
CA ILE A 266 2.77 -16.61 15.20
C ILE A 266 1.27 -16.84 15.14
N GLY A 267 0.68 -17.12 16.31
CA GLY A 267 -0.74 -17.42 16.38
C GLY A 267 -1.09 -18.69 15.61
N SER A 268 -2.02 -18.57 14.67
CA SER A 268 -2.43 -19.63 13.75
C SER A 268 -1.59 -19.71 12.47
N GLU A 269 -0.76 -18.70 12.18
CA GLU A 269 0.14 -18.74 11.02
C GLU A 269 1.31 -19.70 11.32
N PRO A 270 1.54 -20.74 10.51
CA PRO A 270 2.66 -21.65 10.70
C PRO A 270 4.00 -20.96 10.42
N GLU A 271 5.09 -21.66 10.71
CA GLU A 271 6.42 -21.24 10.25
C GLU A 271 6.43 -21.12 8.71
N ARG A 272 6.92 -19.99 8.20
CA ARG A 272 7.05 -19.73 6.76
C ARG A 272 8.32 -18.95 6.49
N GLU A 273 8.81 -19.07 5.26
CA GLU A 273 9.81 -18.14 4.74
C GLU A 273 9.16 -16.79 4.43
N TYR A 274 9.82 -15.71 4.85
CA TYR A 274 9.46 -14.31 4.62
C TYR A 274 10.61 -13.62 3.90
N THR A 275 10.28 -12.80 2.90
CA THR A 275 11.22 -11.86 2.28
C THR A 275 10.66 -10.45 2.34
N TYR A 276 11.45 -9.55 2.91
CA TYR A 276 11.12 -8.14 3.10
C TYR A 276 11.73 -7.31 1.97
N LEU A 277 10.92 -6.45 1.36
CA LEU A 277 11.29 -5.66 0.19
C LEU A 277 11.00 -4.18 0.44
N SER A 278 11.96 -3.32 0.14
CA SER A 278 11.80 -1.86 0.22
C SER A 278 12.56 -1.13 -0.87
N ARG A 279 12.09 0.07 -1.22
CA ARG A 279 12.86 1.08 -1.97
C ARG A 279 13.08 2.35 -1.16
N ASP A 280 12.49 2.41 0.03
CA ASP A 280 12.58 3.54 0.93
C ASP A 280 13.53 3.18 2.07
N PRO A 281 14.66 3.88 2.25
CA PRO A 281 15.60 3.56 3.32
C PRO A 281 15.02 3.81 4.72
N GLY A 282 13.98 4.64 4.86
CA GLY A 282 13.24 4.85 6.12
C GLY A 282 12.33 3.68 6.50
N GLU A 283 11.99 2.83 5.53
CA GLU A 283 11.09 1.70 5.71
C GLU A 283 11.83 0.37 5.56
N HIS A 284 11.75 -0.48 6.59
CA HIS A 284 12.28 -1.84 6.51
C HIS A 284 11.65 -2.63 5.36
N HIS A 285 10.36 -2.42 5.13
CA HIS A 285 9.62 -3.06 4.06
C HIS A 285 8.41 -2.21 3.73
N GLN A 286 8.09 -2.19 2.44
CA GLN A 286 6.80 -1.75 1.92
C GLN A 286 6.02 -2.96 1.39
N VAL A 287 6.74 -4.01 0.97
CA VAL A 287 6.19 -5.27 0.46
C VAL A 287 6.82 -6.45 1.21
N ILE A 288 6.00 -7.45 1.54
CA ILE A 288 6.43 -8.72 2.13
C ILE A 288 5.97 -9.88 1.24
N LEU A 289 6.91 -10.73 0.83
CA LEU A 289 6.59 -12.01 0.19
C LEU A 289 6.60 -13.10 1.26
N ILE A 290 5.53 -13.89 1.32
CA ILE A 290 5.35 -14.93 2.34
C ILE A 290 5.16 -16.27 1.64
N ALA A 291 5.98 -17.28 1.95
CA ALA A 291 5.85 -18.58 1.30
C ALA A 291 4.49 -19.24 1.60
N GLY A 292 4.00 -20.06 0.66
CA GLY A 292 2.84 -20.92 0.88
C GLY A 292 1.59 -20.54 0.11
N ARG A 293 1.72 -19.88 -1.04
CA ARG A 293 0.61 -19.69 -1.98
C ARG A 293 0.16 -21.03 -2.57
N ASP A 294 -1.15 -21.23 -2.59
CA ASP A 294 -1.79 -22.24 -3.42
C ASP A 294 -2.09 -21.62 -4.79
N LEU A 295 -1.46 -22.13 -5.85
CA LEU A 295 -1.63 -21.60 -7.22
C LEU A 295 -2.96 -22.03 -7.87
N ASP A 296 -3.69 -22.98 -7.28
CA ASP A 296 -5.04 -23.32 -7.75
C ASP A 296 -6.07 -22.28 -7.25
N ALA A 297 -5.73 -21.50 -6.22
CA ALA A 297 -6.56 -20.41 -5.72
C ALA A 297 -6.39 -19.14 -6.57
N PRO A 298 -7.48 -18.41 -6.89
CA PRO A 298 -7.37 -17.10 -7.50
C PRO A 298 -6.69 -16.12 -6.54
N THR A 299 -5.97 -15.15 -7.09
CA THR A 299 -5.34 -14.11 -6.26
C THR A 299 -6.38 -13.31 -5.46
N SER A 300 -6.10 -13.12 -4.18
CA SER A 300 -6.76 -12.13 -3.34
C SER A 300 -6.13 -10.74 -3.43
N VAL A 301 -4.97 -10.59 -4.08
CA VAL A 301 -4.43 -9.26 -4.38
C VAL A 301 -5.21 -8.70 -5.55
N ASN A 302 -6.07 -7.71 -5.28
CA ASN A 302 -6.78 -7.00 -6.34
C ASN A 302 -5.80 -6.12 -7.13
N GLN A 303 -4.95 -5.37 -6.41
CA GLN A 303 -3.84 -4.61 -6.98
C GLN A 303 -2.81 -4.23 -5.91
N LEU A 304 -1.53 -4.28 -6.27
CA LEU A 304 -0.44 -3.54 -5.64
C LEU A 304 -0.15 -2.32 -6.49
N SER A 305 -0.46 -1.13 -5.99
CA SER A 305 -0.39 0.09 -6.78
C SER A 305 0.78 0.97 -6.39
N LEU A 306 1.56 1.32 -7.41
CA LEU A 306 2.77 2.11 -7.30
C LEU A 306 2.62 3.38 -8.12
N ARG A 307 2.94 4.52 -7.51
CA ARG A 307 3.11 5.76 -8.26
C ARG A 307 4.35 5.67 -9.14
N ILE A 308 4.24 6.16 -10.35
CA ILE A 308 5.35 6.38 -11.28
C ILE A 308 5.41 7.86 -11.65
N MET A 309 6.62 8.43 -11.67
CA MET A 309 6.77 9.88 -11.55
C MET A 309 6.46 10.67 -12.82
N SER A 310 6.42 10.04 -14.00
CA SER A 310 6.18 10.73 -15.26
C SER A 310 5.54 9.84 -16.31
N LEU A 311 4.88 10.46 -17.31
CA LEU A 311 4.36 9.76 -18.49
C LEU A 311 5.49 9.12 -19.31
N ASP A 312 6.66 9.72 -19.35
CA ASP A 312 7.83 9.16 -20.03
C ASP A 312 8.29 7.85 -19.38
N GLU A 313 8.36 7.83 -18.04
CA GLU A 313 8.70 6.61 -17.29
C GLU A 313 7.59 5.58 -17.41
N LEU A 314 6.31 5.99 -17.43
CA LEU A 314 5.18 5.08 -17.68
C LEU A 314 5.26 4.44 -19.07
N ARG A 315 5.57 5.22 -20.12
CA ARG A 315 5.79 4.70 -21.49
C ARG A 315 7.03 3.80 -21.58
N ARG A 316 8.07 4.10 -20.81
CA ARG A 316 9.24 3.22 -20.69
C ARG A 316 8.82 1.87 -20.12
N MET A 317 8.14 1.88 -18.98
CA MET A 317 7.65 0.66 -18.34
C MET A 317 6.66 -0.10 -19.24
N GLU A 318 5.80 0.58 -20.00
CA GLU A 318 4.95 -0.06 -21.02
C GLU A 318 5.79 -0.95 -21.97
N ARG A 319 6.84 -0.39 -22.57
CA ARG A 319 7.70 -1.12 -23.51
C ARG A 319 8.47 -2.26 -22.85
N GLU A 320 9.02 -2.02 -21.66
CA GLU A 320 9.77 -3.04 -20.92
C GLU A 320 8.88 -4.21 -20.51
N LEU A 321 7.68 -3.92 -20.00
CA LEU A 321 6.71 -4.93 -19.56
C LEU A 321 6.11 -5.70 -20.75
N GLU A 322 5.79 -5.04 -21.87
CA GLU A 322 5.34 -5.73 -23.09
C GLU A 322 6.41 -6.68 -23.67
N ALA A 323 7.69 -6.37 -23.46
CA ALA A 323 8.81 -7.21 -23.89
C ALA A 323 9.18 -8.30 -22.87
N HIS A 324 8.68 -8.23 -21.63
CA HIS A 324 9.08 -9.13 -20.56
C HIS A 324 8.39 -10.51 -20.72
N PRO A 325 9.13 -11.63 -20.74
CA PRO A 325 8.58 -12.94 -21.07
C PRO A 325 7.54 -13.47 -20.07
N ASP A 326 7.65 -13.05 -18.81
CA ASP A 326 6.78 -13.49 -17.72
C ASP A 326 5.62 -12.51 -17.42
N VAL A 327 5.54 -11.40 -18.16
CA VAL A 327 4.46 -10.42 -17.98
C VAL A 327 3.37 -10.65 -19.03
N GLY A 328 2.14 -10.79 -18.55
CA GLY A 328 0.96 -10.94 -19.40
C GLY A 328 0.53 -9.64 -20.09
N PRO A 329 -0.62 -9.65 -20.80
CA PRO A 329 -1.14 -8.46 -21.47
C PRO A 329 -1.35 -7.29 -20.51
N LEU A 330 -0.91 -6.10 -20.94
CA LEU A 330 -1.13 -4.87 -20.19
C LEU A 330 -2.57 -4.37 -20.36
N ARG A 331 -3.14 -3.85 -19.28
CA ARG A 331 -4.35 -3.02 -19.34
C ARG A 331 -3.98 -1.56 -19.08
N LYS A 332 -4.35 -0.67 -20.00
CA LYS A 332 -4.08 0.77 -19.92
C LYS A 332 -5.37 1.51 -19.64
N THR A 333 -5.39 2.34 -18.60
CA THR A 333 -6.63 3.00 -18.17
C THR A 333 -6.35 4.41 -17.65
N CYS A 334 -7.15 5.36 -18.11
CA CYS A 334 -7.24 6.69 -17.51
C CYS A 334 -8.37 6.64 -16.47
N HIS A 335 -8.03 6.86 -15.20
CA HIS A 335 -8.99 6.96 -14.10
C HIS A 335 -9.47 8.39 -13.88
N GLY A 336 -9.11 9.31 -14.78
CA GLY A 336 -9.32 10.75 -14.66
C GLY A 336 -8.40 11.37 -13.61
N ASN A 337 -8.34 10.77 -12.41
CA ASN A 337 -7.35 11.09 -11.39
C ASN A 337 -5.94 10.55 -11.73
N SER A 338 -5.80 9.55 -12.59
CA SER A 338 -4.49 8.96 -12.89
C SER A 338 -4.45 8.31 -14.27
N PHE A 339 -3.23 8.09 -14.77
CA PHE A 339 -2.93 7.33 -15.98
C PHE A 339 -2.20 6.05 -15.56
N SER A 340 -2.85 4.90 -15.75
CA SER A 340 -2.41 3.64 -15.18
C SER A 340 -2.13 2.57 -16.21
N ILE A 341 -1.10 1.76 -15.95
CA ILE A 341 -0.84 0.47 -16.58
C ILE A 341 -0.99 -0.61 -15.52
N TYR A 342 -1.75 -1.66 -15.84
CA TYR A 342 -1.94 -2.84 -15.01
C TYR A 342 -1.36 -4.08 -15.68
N PHE A 343 -0.70 -4.92 -14.90
CA PHE A 343 -0.11 -6.18 -15.36
C PHE A 343 -0.01 -7.20 -14.24
N PRO A 344 -0.01 -8.51 -14.56
CA PRO A 344 0.25 -9.53 -13.57
C PRO A 344 1.76 -9.62 -13.28
N ASP A 345 2.09 -9.88 -12.01
CA ASP A 345 3.37 -10.48 -11.64
C ASP A 345 3.43 -11.98 -12.05
N PRO A 346 4.56 -12.68 -11.86
CA PRO A 346 4.71 -14.08 -12.28
C PRO A 346 3.71 -15.06 -11.67
N GLU A 347 3.05 -14.70 -10.56
CA GLU A 347 2.04 -15.53 -9.89
C GLU A 347 0.62 -14.97 -10.02
N GLY A 348 0.42 -13.99 -10.90
CA GLY A 348 -0.87 -13.42 -11.25
C GLY A 348 -1.42 -12.42 -10.25
N ASN A 349 -0.64 -11.91 -9.29
CA ASN A 349 -1.06 -10.72 -8.54
C ASN A 349 -0.99 -9.51 -9.47
N VAL A 350 -1.98 -8.63 -9.41
CA VAL A 350 -2.00 -7.46 -10.27
C VAL A 350 -1.12 -6.37 -9.66
N VAL A 351 -0.24 -5.80 -10.47
CA VAL A 351 0.52 -4.59 -10.18
C VAL A 351 -0.05 -3.45 -11.03
N GLU A 352 -0.20 -2.28 -10.42
CA GLU A 352 -0.54 -1.03 -11.10
C GLU A 352 0.63 -0.05 -11.03
N LEU A 353 0.98 0.55 -12.17
CA LEU A 353 1.84 1.73 -12.24
C LEU A 353 0.98 2.92 -12.67
N ALA A 354 0.91 3.95 -11.83
CA ALA A 354 0.01 5.08 -12.03
C ALA A 354 0.76 6.42 -11.97
N VAL A 355 0.62 7.22 -13.03
CA VAL A 355 0.99 8.64 -13.01
C VAL A 355 -0.21 9.43 -12.54
N GLU A 356 -0.04 10.24 -11.51
CA GLU A 356 -1.10 11.09 -10.99
C GLU A 356 -1.40 12.25 -11.94
N SER A 357 -2.68 12.51 -12.21
CA SER A 357 -3.13 13.70 -12.94
C SER A 357 -3.41 14.85 -11.96
N VAL A 358 -3.58 16.08 -12.46
CA VAL A 358 -3.97 17.23 -11.62
C VAL A 358 -5.48 17.28 -11.32
N TRP A 359 -6.24 16.33 -11.83
CA TRP A 359 -7.70 16.30 -11.74
C TRP A 359 -8.18 15.26 -10.75
N TYR A 360 -9.43 15.43 -10.34
CA TYR A 360 -10.21 14.45 -9.61
C TYR A 360 -11.52 14.24 -10.36
N VAL A 361 -11.94 12.99 -10.46
CA VAL A 361 -13.31 12.57 -10.77
C VAL A 361 -13.68 11.43 -9.81
N PRO A 362 -14.95 11.27 -9.44
CA PRO A 362 -15.39 10.16 -8.58
C PRO A 362 -15.08 8.80 -9.19
N ALA A 363 -14.73 7.83 -8.34
CA ALA A 363 -14.48 6.45 -8.73
C ALA A 363 -15.75 5.57 -8.56
N PRO A 364 -15.84 4.40 -9.19
CA PRO A 364 -14.94 3.87 -10.22
C PRO A 364 -15.10 4.64 -11.53
N HIS A 365 -13.97 5.10 -12.08
CA HIS A 365 -13.90 5.71 -13.41
C HIS A 365 -12.79 5.01 -14.19
N GLY A 366 -13.03 4.77 -15.49
CA GLY A 366 -12.04 4.14 -16.35
C GLY A 366 -12.33 4.37 -17.82
N ALA A 367 -11.44 5.09 -18.48
CA ALA A 367 -11.43 5.28 -19.92
C ALA A 367 -10.19 4.61 -20.55
N PRO A 368 -10.28 4.09 -21.80
CA PRO A 368 -9.12 3.58 -22.51
C PRO A 368 -8.01 4.63 -22.60
N LEU A 369 -6.78 4.24 -22.29
CA LEU A 369 -5.61 5.12 -22.33
C LEU A 369 -4.72 4.74 -23.52
N ASP A 370 -4.41 5.73 -24.36
CA ASP A 370 -3.48 5.59 -25.48
C ASP A 370 -2.17 6.33 -25.19
N LEU A 371 -1.17 5.59 -24.70
CA LEU A 371 0.16 6.12 -24.39
C LEU A 371 1.01 6.43 -25.63
N SER A 372 0.55 6.11 -26.85
CA SER A 372 1.25 6.48 -28.08
C SER A 372 1.07 7.94 -28.46
N LEU A 373 0.07 8.62 -27.89
CA LEU A 373 -0.17 10.05 -28.07
C LEU A 373 0.97 10.88 -27.46
N SER A 374 1.18 12.09 -28.00
CA SER A 374 2.05 13.07 -27.34
C SER A 374 1.45 13.52 -26.01
N ASP A 375 2.29 14.02 -25.10
CA ASP A 375 1.82 14.54 -23.80
C ASP A 375 0.73 15.60 -23.98
N GLN A 376 0.89 16.51 -24.94
CA GLN A 376 -0.09 17.55 -25.19
C GLN A 376 -1.45 16.98 -25.62
N GLU A 377 -1.46 15.99 -26.51
CA GLU A 377 -2.69 15.35 -26.98
C GLU A 377 -3.36 14.53 -25.88
N LEU A 378 -2.58 13.75 -25.13
CA LEU A 378 -3.05 12.91 -24.04
C LEU A 378 -3.64 13.74 -22.89
N ILE A 379 -2.92 14.78 -22.46
CA ILE A 379 -3.38 15.70 -21.41
C ILE A 379 -4.61 16.47 -21.87
N GLY A 380 -4.63 16.99 -23.10
CA GLY A 380 -5.78 17.71 -23.63
C GLY A 380 -7.04 16.84 -23.74
N TRP A 381 -6.89 15.59 -24.19
CA TRP A 381 -7.98 14.61 -24.20
C TRP A 381 -8.46 14.29 -22.79
N ALA A 382 -7.55 13.97 -21.88
CA ALA A 382 -7.87 13.59 -20.51
C ALA A 382 -8.56 14.73 -19.75
N GLU A 383 -8.10 15.96 -19.92
CA GLU A 383 -8.75 17.14 -19.34
C GLU A 383 -10.19 17.28 -19.83
N GLY A 384 -10.41 17.19 -21.15
CA GLY A 384 -11.74 17.24 -21.73
C GLY A 384 -12.65 16.17 -21.17
N HIS A 385 -12.14 14.93 -21.09
CA HIS A 385 -12.87 13.79 -20.54
C HIS A 385 -13.24 13.99 -19.06
N CYS A 386 -12.28 14.44 -18.25
CA CYS A 386 -12.50 14.75 -16.84
C CYS A 386 -13.56 15.83 -16.65
N ARG A 387 -13.51 16.92 -17.43
CA ARG A 387 -14.47 18.03 -17.34
C ARG A 387 -15.90 17.64 -17.69
N GLU A 388 -16.08 16.64 -18.53
CA GLU A 388 -17.40 16.08 -18.88
C GLU A 388 -17.93 15.11 -17.83
N THR A 389 -17.10 14.69 -16.88
CA THR A 389 -17.46 13.74 -15.82
C THR A 389 -18.08 14.45 -14.63
N GLU A 390 -19.26 13.99 -14.19
CA GLU A 390 -19.94 14.51 -13.00
C GLU A 390 -19.06 14.35 -11.75
N GLY A 391 -19.02 15.37 -10.90
CA GLY A 391 -18.18 15.40 -9.70
C GLY A 391 -16.72 15.81 -9.94
N PHE A 392 -16.36 16.20 -11.17
CA PHE A 392 -15.04 16.74 -11.49
C PHE A 392 -14.64 17.92 -10.58
N MET A 393 -13.40 17.89 -10.09
CA MET A 393 -12.74 19.04 -9.47
C MET A 393 -11.21 18.94 -9.63
N MET A 394 -10.49 19.98 -9.20
CA MET A 394 -9.05 19.89 -9.12
C MET A 394 -8.64 18.98 -7.98
N ARG A 395 -7.61 18.17 -8.20
CA ARG A 395 -7.06 17.28 -7.18
C ARG A 395 -6.62 18.05 -5.93
N ALA A 396 -6.01 19.22 -6.10
CA ALA A 396 -5.60 20.06 -4.97
C ALA A 396 -6.81 20.48 -4.10
N ASP A 397 -7.97 20.77 -4.72
CA ASP A 397 -9.20 21.09 -4.00
C ASP A 397 -9.75 19.85 -3.28
N TRP A 398 -9.74 18.69 -3.94
CA TRP A 398 -10.13 17.42 -3.33
C TRP A 398 -9.28 17.14 -2.08
N LYS A 399 -7.95 17.23 -2.17
CA LYS A 399 -7.03 16.97 -1.05
C LYS A 399 -7.29 17.90 0.13
N ALA A 400 -7.49 19.20 -0.12
CA ALA A 400 -7.78 20.18 0.92
C ALA A 400 -9.11 19.86 1.63
N ARG A 401 -10.17 19.58 0.86
CA ARG A 401 -11.48 19.25 1.40
C ARG A 401 -11.52 17.90 2.13
N ALA A 402 -10.91 16.87 1.54
CA ALA A 402 -10.76 15.55 2.16
C ALA A 402 -10.04 15.65 3.51
N ARG A 403 -9.01 16.51 3.61
CA ARG A 403 -8.33 16.79 4.88
C ARG A 403 -9.26 17.43 5.90
N ASP A 404 -9.99 18.46 5.50
CA ASP A 404 -10.95 19.13 6.38
C ASP A 404 -12.04 18.18 6.89
N GLU A 405 -12.58 17.32 6.01
CA GLU A 405 -13.54 16.27 6.38
C GLU A 405 -12.91 15.24 7.33
N LEU A 406 -11.72 14.71 7.04
CA LEU A 406 -11.05 13.75 7.94
C LEU A 406 -10.76 14.32 9.33
N ILE A 407 -10.39 15.61 9.43
CA ILE A 407 -10.18 16.31 10.69
C ILE A 407 -11.50 16.49 11.42
N ALA A 408 -12.53 17.00 10.74
CA ALA A 408 -13.84 17.28 11.33
C ALA A 408 -14.49 16.00 11.87
N ASN A 409 -14.30 14.88 11.18
CA ASN A 409 -14.91 13.60 11.50
C ASN A 409 -14.05 12.80 12.50
N GLY A 410 -12.78 13.19 12.70
CA GLY A 410 -11.85 12.49 13.61
C GLY A 410 -11.21 11.22 13.03
N HIS A 411 -11.23 11.06 11.71
CA HIS A 411 -10.75 9.88 10.98
C HIS A 411 -9.36 10.05 10.35
N LEU A 412 -8.79 11.26 10.38
CA LEU A 412 -7.41 11.49 9.91
C LEU A 412 -6.46 10.46 10.55
N GLU A 413 -5.64 9.82 9.72
CA GLU A 413 -4.64 8.88 10.21
C GLU A 413 -3.56 9.58 11.06
N ALA A 414 -2.72 8.79 11.73
CA ALA A 414 -1.58 9.33 12.45
C ALA A 414 -0.46 9.72 11.47
N GLU A 415 -0.41 11.00 11.12
CA GLU A 415 0.61 11.57 10.23
C GLU A 415 2.03 11.46 10.82
N GLY A 416 3.02 11.37 9.94
CA GLY A 416 4.45 11.26 10.26
C GLY A 416 4.93 9.88 10.71
N LEU A 417 4.08 8.86 10.66
CA LEU A 417 4.45 7.47 10.99
C LEU A 417 5.03 6.70 9.81
N VAL A 418 4.48 6.95 8.64
CA VAL A 418 5.08 6.55 7.38
C VAL A 418 5.66 7.79 6.74
N ASN A 419 6.61 7.62 5.81
CA ASN A 419 7.08 8.75 5.03
C ASN A 419 5.89 9.33 4.23
N ASP A 420 5.30 10.41 4.76
CA ASP A 420 4.23 11.18 4.12
C ASP A 420 4.76 12.03 2.96
N VAL A 421 6.08 12.20 2.91
CA VAL A 421 6.93 12.73 1.85
C VAL A 421 8.36 12.27 2.19
N ALA A 422 9.32 12.49 1.30
CA ALA A 422 10.52 13.15 1.79
C ALA A 422 10.35 14.67 1.65
#